data_AF-A0AAU0H8W9-F1
#
_entry.id   AF-A0AAU0H8W9-F1
#
_cell.length_a   1.000
_cell.length_b   1.000
_cell.length_c   1.000
_cell.angle_alpha   90.00
_cell.angle_beta   90.00
_cell.angle_gamma   90.00
#
_symmetry.space_group_name_H-M   'P 1'
#
loop_
_entity.id
_entity.type
_entity.pdbx_description
1 polymer ?
#
loop_
_entity_poly.entity_id
_entity_poly.type
_entity_poly.pdbx_seq_one_letter_code
_entity_poly.pdbx_strand_id
1 'polypeptide(L)'
;MVVSGKQGHVAYPHTCDNAIHKASRIIQALSSYEFEQGSLDFPGTSLQVTHVDTGAFTDNLVLVSTRIEFNVRYAWQFNRDSLVKLLASIIGEVDGGASVSWSRPCESYMSRTNTQKRCLITIAEKAIVQATGRYPVVSTSGGAFCGKADGRFFASDTTQVVELGVPNATIHQVNEHVHLSDIVTLEDIFTDILLSL
;
A
#
# COMPACT_ATOMS: atom_id res chain seq x y z
N MET A 1 -0.68 -15.51 6.26
CA MET A 1 -0.58 -15.95 7.66
C MET A 1 -1.49 -17.17 7.85
N VAL A 2 -1.06 -18.13 8.68
CA VAL A 2 -1.88 -19.27 9.09
C VAL A 2 -1.99 -19.28 10.60
N VAL A 3 -3.23 -19.33 11.09
CA VAL A 3 -3.58 -19.49 12.50
C VAL A 3 -3.99 -20.94 12.70
N SER A 4 -3.32 -21.65 13.60
CA SER A 4 -3.59 -23.05 13.90
C SER A 4 -4.42 -23.16 15.16
N GLY A 5 -5.27 -24.17 15.27
CA GLY A 5 -6.09 -24.49 16.44
C GLY A 5 -6.13 -26.00 16.66
N LYS A 6 -7.20 -26.47 17.28
CA LYS A 6 -7.45 -27.89 17.54
C LYS A 6 -8.88 -28.23 17.18
N GLN A 7 -9.03 -29.12 16.19
CA GLN A 7 -10.32 -29.59 15.72
C GLN A 7 -11.11 -30.31 16.83
N GLY A 8 -12.44 -30.21 16.78
CA GLY A 8 -13.34 -30.96 17.66
C GLY A 8 -14.80 -30.71 17.30
N HIS A 9 -15.70 -31.42 17.97
CA HIS A 9 -17.13 -31.22 17.79
C HIS A 9 -17.60 -29.96 18.56
N VAL A 10 -18.44 -29.13 17.94
CA VAL A 10 -18.86 -27.82 18.50
C VAL A 10 -19.51 -27.92 19.88
N ALA A 11 -20.17 -29.05 20.18
CA ALA A 11 -20.81 -29.31 21.48
C ALA A 11 -19.81 -29.48 22.65
N TYR A 12 -18.52 -29.68 22.38
CA TYR A 12 -17.49 -29.89 23.41
C TYR A 12 -16.38 -28.83 23.31
N PRO A 13 -16.71 -27.54 23.53
CA PRO A 13 -15.81 -26.42 23.26
C PRO A 13 -14.52 -26.45 24.08
N HIS A 14 -14.55 -27.07 25.26
CA HIS A 14 -13.41 -27.22 26.16
C HIS A 14 -12.35 -28.21 25.64
N THR A 15 -12.65 -29.02 24.62
CA THR A 15 -11.72 -30.00 24.05
C THR A 15 -11.04 -29.52 22.76
N CYS A 16 -11.48 -28.39 22.21
CA CYS A 16 -11.04 -27.82 20.95
C CYS A 16 -10.48 -26.41 21.13
N ASP A 17 -9.79 -25.91 20.11
CA ASP A 17 -9.29 -24.55 20.02
C ASP A 17 -9.65 -24.01 18.64
N ASN A 18 -10.58 -23.05 18.59
CA ASN A 18 -11.16 -22.59 17.33
C ASN A 18 -10.23 -21.59 16.63
N ALA A 19 -9.64 -22.00 15.51
CA ALA A 19 -8.77 -21.16 14.71
C ALA A 19 -9.47 -19.86 14.21
N ILE A 20 -10.77 -19.91 13.92
CA ILE A 20 -11.55 -18.73 13.48
C ILE A 20 -11.65 -17.70 14.62
N HIS A 21 -11.90 -18.14 15.86
CA HIS A 21 -12.00 -17.23 17.02
C HIS A 21 -10.65 -16.57 17.35
N LYS A 22 -9.54 -17.23 17.05
CA LYS A 22 -8.20 -16.64 17.16
C LYS A 22 -7.92 -15.68 16.02
N ALA A 23 -8.22 -16.10 14.79
CA ALA A 23 -8.09 -15.28 13.60
C ALA A 23 -8.89 -13.97 13.70
N SER A 24 -10.13 -14.01 14.22
CA SER A 24 -10.95 -12.81 14.39
C SER A 24 -10.34 -11.81 15.37
N ARG A 25 -9.75 -12.29 16.48
CA ARG A 25 -9.03 -11.44 17.43
C ARG A 25 -7.78 -10.82 16.81
N ILE A 26 -7.02 -11.58 16.01
CA ILE A 26 -5.85 -11.06 15.30
C ILE A 26 -6.28 -10.00 14.28
N ILE A 27 -7.33 -10.25 13.50
CA ILE A 27 -7.88 -9.28 12.53
C ILE A 27 -8.32 -8.01 13.26
N GLN A 28 -9.00 -8.13 14.40
CA GLN A 28 -9.40 -7.00 15.22
C GLN A 28 -8.18 -6.20 15.68
N ALA A 29 -7.15 -6.86 16.23
CA ALA A 29 -5.93 -6.20 16.69
C ALA A 29 -5.20 -5.47 15.56
N LEU A 30 -5.07 -6.10 14.39
CA LEU A 30 -4.43 -5.50 13.22
C LEU A 30 -5.23 -4.33 12.63
N SER A 31 -6.56 -4.43 12.59
CA SER A 31 -7.43 -3.38 12.02
C SER A 31 -7.68 -2.22 12.98
N SER A 32 -7.52 -2.44 14.29
CA SER A 32 -7.64 -1.41 15.32
C SER A 32 -6.31 -0.71 15.61
N TYR A 33 -5.21 -1.17 15.03
CA TYR A 33 -3.91 -0.51 15.18
C TYR A 33 -3.92 0.84 14.47
N GLU A 34 -3.77 1.91 15.24
CA GLU A 34 -3.66 3.26 14.72
C GLU A 34 -2.26 3.51 14.18
N PHE A 35 -2.14 3.46 12.85
CA PHE A 35 -0.96 3.96 12.16
C PHE A 35 -0.89 5.49 12.23
N GLU A 36 0.21 6.07 11.75
CA GLU A 36 0.35 7.50 11.61
C GLU A 36 -0.78 8.05 10.73
N GLN A 37 -1.47 9.06 11.25
CA GLN A 37 -2.33 9.90 10.42
C GLN A 37 -1.38 10.64 9.49
N GLY A 38 -1.48 10.38 8.19
CA GLY A 38 -0.56 10.92 7.21
C GLY A 38 -0.61 12.46 7.11
N SER A 39 -0.34 13.00 5.93
CA SER A 39 -0.42 14.44 5.68
C SER A 39 -1.46 14.75 4.60
N LEU A 40 -1.68 16.04 4.32
CA LEU A 40 -2.50 16.48 3.17
C LEU A 40 -2.09 15.78 1.86
N ASP A 41 -0.81 15.46 1.71
CA ASP A 41 -0.25 14.87 0.49
C ASP A 41 -0.07 13.34 0.57
N PHE A 42 -0.31 12.75 1.74
CA PHE A 42 -0.03 11.34 2.02
C PHE A 42 -1.11 10.71 2.91
N PRO A 43 -1.84 9.68 2.46
CA PRO A 43 -3.02 9.17 3.18
C PRO A 43 -2.72 8.40 4.48
N GLY A 44 -1.45 8.23 4.84
CA GLY A 44 -1.02 7.43 5.99
C GLY A 44 -0.83 5.96 5.62
N THR A 45 -0.18 5.22 6.52
CA THR A 45 -0.08 3.77 6.43
C THR A 45 -1.45 3.14 6.62
N SER A 46 -1.79 2.17 5.78
CA SER A 46 -3.05 1.45 5.86
C SER A 46 -2.84 -0.06 5.72
N LEU A 47 -3.56 -0.81 6.54
CA LEU A 47 -3.63 -2.26 6.49
C LEU A 47 -5.03 -2.67 6.05
N GLN A 48 -5.12 -3.59 5.09
CA GLN A 48 -6.37 -4.16 4.62
C GLN A 48 -6.28 -5.68 4.60
N VAL A 49 -7.23 -6.36 5.25
CA VAL A 49 -7.37 -7.82 5.12
C VAL A 49 -8.01 -8.10 3.77
N THR A 50 -7.30 -8.81 2.91
CA THR A 50 -7.71 -9.05 1.52
C THR A 50 -8.37 -10.42 1.33
N HIS A 51 -8.09 -11.36 2.23
CA HIS A 51 -8.63 -12.71 2.13
C HIS A 51 -8.64 -13.41 3.50
N VAL A 52 -9.72 -14.14 3.77
CA VAL A 52 -9.82 -15.06 4.91
C VAL A 52 -10.38 -16.38 4.38
N ASP A 53 -9.62 -17.45 4.57
CA ASP A 53 -9.99 -18.80 4.16
C ASP A 53 -9.99 -19.71 5.38
N THR A 54 -11.13 -20.38 5.58
CA THR A 54 -11.38 -21.29 6.70
C THR A 54 -11.55 -22.74 6.23
N GLY A 55 -11.47 -22.99 4.92
CA GLY A 55 -11.77 -24.28 4.30
C GLY A 55 -13.26 -24.46 4.01
N ALA A 56 -13.66 -25.72 3.83
CA ALA A 56 -15.04 -26.08 3.49
C ALA A 56 -15.99 -25.87 4.68
N PHE A 57 -17.21 -25.42 4.39
CA PHE A 57 -18.26 -25.24 5.39
C PHE A 57 -18.62 -26.56 6.08
N THR A 58 -18.73 -26.49 7.41
CA THR A 58 -19.24 -27.55 8.29
C THR A 58 -19.99 -26.90 9.44
N ASP A 59 -21.11 -27.48 9.88
CA ASP A 59 -22.01 -26.88 10.88
C ASP A 59 -21.68 -27.31 12.32
N ASN A 60 -21.08 -28.49 12.50
CA ASN A 60 -20.85 -29.12 13.80
C ASN A 60 -19.37 -29.28 14.18
N LEU A 61 -18.46 -28.72 13.39
CA LEU A 61 -17.03 -28.92 13.53
C LEU A 61 -16.28 -27.62 13.79
N VAL A 62 -15.43 -27.62 14.81
CA VAL A 62 -14.47 -26.55 15.07
C VAL A 62 -13.26 -26.74 14.18
N LEU A 63 -12.85 -25.69 13.46
CA LEU A 63 -11.79 -25.77 12.45
C LEU A 63 -10.39 -25.68 13.08
N VAL A 64 -9.47 -26.46 12.51
CA VAL A 64 -8.07 -26.57 12.95
C VAL A 64 -7.17 -25.48 12.41
N SER A 65 -7.57 -24.79 11.34
CA SER A 65 -6.74 -23.76 10.73
C SER A 65 -7.57 -22.67 10.07
N THR A 66 -6.99 -21.47 9.98
CA THR A 66 -7.54 -20.35 9.22
C THR A 66 -6.39 -19.60 8.58
N ARG A 67 -6.47 -19.39 7.26
CA ARG A 67 -5.52 -18.59 6.49
C ARG A 67 -6.05 -17.18 6.38
N ILE A 68 -5.19 -16.21 6.66
CA ILE A 68 -5.48 -14.79 6.51
C ILE A 68 -4.43 -14.18 5.59
N GLU A 69 -4.87 -13.40 4.62
CA GLU A 69 -4.02 -12.53 3.82
C GLU A 69 -4.40 -11.09 4.06
N PHE A 70 -3.38 -10.26 4.19
CA PHE A 70 -3.54 -8.83 4.35
C PHE A 70 -2.44 -8.12 3.58
N ASN A 71 -2.72 -6.89 3.22
CA ASN A 71 -1.81 -6.01 2.53
C ASN A 71 -1.62 -4.74 3.35
N VAL A 72 -0.37 -4.31 3.48
CA VAL A 72 -0.04 -3.04 4.11
C VAL A 72 0.56 -2.13 3.06
N ARG A 73 -0.03 -0.94 2.91
CA ARG A 73 0.55 0.16 2.15
C ARG A 73 1.10 1.13 3.17
N TYR A 74 2.42 1.22 3.27
CA TYR A 74 3.10 1.93 4.35
C TYR A 74 3.92 3.10 3.87
N ALA A 75 4.00 4.10 4.74
CA ALA A 75 4.67 5.36 4.52
C ALA A 75 6.18 5.29 4.70
N TRP A 76 6.86 6.36 4.30
CA TRP A 76 8.31 6.53 4.42
C TRP A 76 8.82 6.45 5.87
N GLN A 77 7.95 6.65 6.86
CA GLN A 77 8.27 6.47 8.29
C GLN A 77 8.55 5.00 8.64
N PHE A 78 8.05 4.06 7.84
CA PHE A 78 8.33 2.64 8.00
C PHE A 78 9.29 2.17 6.92
N ASN A 79 10.16 1.24 7.33
CA ASN A 79 10.80 0.33 6.39
C ASN A 79 10.23 -1.08 6.61
N ARG A 80 10.57 -1.99 5.71
CA ARG A 80 10.08 -3.37 5.77
C ARG A 80 10.33 -4.01 7.14
N ASP A 81 11.55 -3.86 7.68
CA ASP A 81 11.95 -4.56 8.89
C ASP A 81 11.25 -4.02 10.13
N SER A 82 11.08 -2.69 10.23
CA SER A 82 10.34 -2.08 11.33
C SER A 82 8.87 -2.45 11.29
N LEU A 83 8.26 -2.46 10.11
CA LEU A 83 6.85 -2.83 9.93
C LEU A 83 6.62 -4.31 10.22
N VAL A 84 7.49 -5.21 9.73
CA VAL A 84 7.39 -6.65 9.99
C VAL A 84 7.50 -6.93 11.49
N LYS A 85 8.44 -6.28 12.19
CA LYS A 85 8.58 -6.43 13.65
C LYS A 85 7.35 -5.95 14.40
N LEU A 86 6.81 -4.78 14.03
CA LEU A 86 5.61 -4.23 14.62
C LEU A 86 4.42 -5.19 14.47
N LEU A 87 4.13 -5.62 13.24
CA LEU A 87 3.00 -6.49 12.96
C LEU A 87 3.17 -7.87 13.61
N ALA A 88 4.39 -8.42 13.61
CA ALA A 88 4.68 -9.67 14.32
C ALA A 88 4.44 -9.55 15.84
N SER A 89 4.76 -8.41 16.45
CA SER A 89 4.47 -8.14 17.86
C SER A 89 2.97 -8.14 18.14
N ILE A 90 2.19 -7.39 17.35
CA ILE A 90 0.72 -7.30 17.49
C ILE A 90 0.09 -8.69 17.35
N ILE A 91 0.54 -9.48 16.38
CA ILE A 91 0.05 -10.85 16.16
C ILE A 91 0.43 -11.75 17.34
N GLY A 92 1.69 -11.66 17.81
CA GLY A 92 2.22 -12.48 18.91
C GLY A 92 1.56 -12.21 20.27
N GLU A 93 1.09 -10.99 20.52
CA GLU A 93 0.30 -10.65 21.71
C GLU A 93 -1.04 -11.39 21.76
N VAL A 94 -1.62 -11.71 20.59
CA VAL A 94 -2.89 -12.43 20.49
C VAL A 94 -2.69 -13.94 20.39
N ASP A 95 -1.75 -14.38 19.54
CA ASP A 95 -1.41 -15.78 19.33
C ASP A 95 0.08 -15.95 18.96
N GLY A 96 0.90 -16.32 19.94
CA GLY A 96 2.33 -16.61 19.73
C GLY A 96 2.60 -17.83 18.86
N GLY A 97 1.60 -18.65 18.55
CA GLY A 97 1.71 -19.81 17.65
C GLY A 97 1.37 -19.52 16.18
N ALA A 98 0.95 -18.29 15.85
CA ALA A 98 0.59 -17.93 14.48
C ALA A 98 1.81 -17.91 13.55
N SER A 99 1.70 -18.53 12.38
CA SER A 99 2.76 -18.55 11.37
C SER A 99 2.53 -17.47 10.32
N VAL A 100 3.47 -16.53 10.21
CA VAL A 100 3.38 -15.40 9.27
C VAL A 100 4.51 -15.47 8.25
N SER A 101 4.15 -15.44 6.97
CA SER A 101 5.07 -15.32 5.84
C SER A 101 4.91 -13.96 5.19
N TRP A 102 6.01 -13.24 5.02
CA TRP A 102 6.04 -11.89 4.43
C TRP A 102 6.56 -11.96 2.99
N SER A 103 5.85 -11.35 2.04
CA SER A 103 6.23 -11.37 0.62
C SER A 103 5.93 -10.03 -0.05
N ARG A 104 6.52 -9.82 -1.24
CA ARG A 104 6.36 -8.62 -2.08
C ARG A 104 6.77 -7.31 -1.38
N PRO A 105 8.05 -7.16 -1.00
CA PRO A 105 8.53 -5.90 -0.45
C PRO A 105 8.38 -4.80 -1.50
N CYS A 106 7.82 -3.67 -1.08
CA CYS A 106 7.69 -2.50 -1.91
C CYS A 106 8.15 -1.32 -1.08
N GLU A 107 9.44 -1.00 -1.19
CA GLU A 107 10.02 0.11 -0.45
C GLU A 107 9.40 1.43 -0.91
N SER A 108 9.06 2.27 0.06
CA SER A 108 8.63 3.63 -0.19
C SER A 108 9.84 4.48 -0.57
N TYR A 109 9.70 5.33 -1.59
CA TYR A 109 10.66 6.41 -1.88
C TYR A 109 10.02 7.79 -1.69
N MET A 110 10.82 8.86 -1.78
CA MET A 110 10.34 10.23 -1.78
C MET A 110 11.39 11.14 -2.42
N SER A 111 11.04 11.78 -3.54
CA SER A 111 11.86 12.87 -4.07
C SER A 111 11.55 14.16 -3.33
N ARG A 112 12.57 14.87 -2.86
CA ARG A 112 12.40 16.14 -2.13
C ARG A 112 12.71 17.31 -3.04
N THR A 113 11.96 18.39 -2.89
CA THR A 113 12.35 19.68 -3.45
C THR A 113 13.67 20.11 -2.82
N ASN A 114 14.58 20.60 -3.64
CA ASN A 114 15.87 21.10 -3.19
C ASN A 114 16.20 22.42 -3.89
N THR A 115 17.15 23.18 -3.33
CA THR A 115 17.62 24.44 -3.89
C THR A 115 18.63 24.25 -5.02
N GLN A 116 18.82 23.03 -5.52
CA GLN A 116 19.73 22.78 -6.63
C GLN A 116 19.13 23.30 -7.93
N LYS A 117 20.00 23.69 -8.88
CA LYS A 117 19.59 24.19 -10.19
C LYS A 117 18.70 23.23 -10.99
N ARG A 118 18.70 21.93 -10.67
CA ARG A 118 18.00 20.85 -11.38
C ARG A 118 17.07 20.07 -10.45
N CYS A 119 16.17 20.77 -9.76
CA CYS A 119 15.08 20.15 -9.02
C CYS A 119 13.99 19.69 -10.01
N LEU A 120 13.79 18.37 -10.17
CA LEU A 120 12.88 17.79 -11.15
C LEU A 120 11.42 18.19 -10.85
N ILE A 121 11.04 18.26 -9.57
CA ILE A 121 9.71 18.71 -9.15
C ILE A 121 9.45 20.12 -9.66
N THR A 122 10.38 21.05 -9.42
CA THR A 122 10.24 22.45 -9.86
C THR A 122 10.23 22.61 -11.37
N ILE A 123 10.98 21.77 -12.10
CA ILE A 123 10.95 21.74 -13.56
C ILE A 123 9.58 21.27 -14.05
N ALA A 124 9.06 20.17 -13.51
CA ALA A 124 7.75 19.63 -13.87
C ALA A 124 6.62 20.62 -13.54
N GLU A 125 6.65 21.26 -12.37
CA GLU A 125 5.67 22.28 -11.98
C GLU A 125 5.58 23.42 -13.00
N LYS A 126 6.73 23.93 -13.46
CA LYS A 126 6.78 24.99 -14.47
C LYS A 126 6.21 24.55 -15.80
N ALA A 127 6.59 23.37 -16.29
CA ALA A 127 6.09 22.83 -17.55
C ALA A 127 4.57 22.62 -17.51
N ILE A 128 4.04 22.09 -16.41
CA ILE A 128 2.60 21.90 -16.22
C ILE A 128 1.86 23.24 -16.21
N VAL A 129 2.38 24.25 -15.51
CA VAL A 129 1.78 25.59 -15.49
C VAL A 129 1.80 26.24 -16.88
N GLN A 130 2.88 26.06 -17.64
CA GLN A 130 2.98 26.60 -19.01
C GLN A 130 1.96 25.96 -19.95
N ALA A 131 1.79 24.64 -19.91
CA ALA A 131 0.88 23.93 -20.80
C ALA A 131 -0.60 24.07 -20.38
N THR A 132 -0.89 24.13 -19.07
CA THR A 132 -2.27 24.03 -18.56
C THR A 132 -2.80 25.30 -17.89
N GLY A 133 -1.92 26.24 -17.54
CA GLY A 133 -2.26 27.41 -16.71
C GLY A 133 -2.60 27.09 -15.25
N ARG A 134 -2.40 25.83 -14.81
CA ARG A 134 -2.75 25.36 -13.46
C ARG A 134 -1.51 24.90 -12.71
N TYR A 135 -1.46 25.20 -11.42
CA TYR A 135 -0.40 24.71 -10.55
C TYR A 135 -0.72 23.26 -10.12
N PRO A 136 0.18 22.29 -10.35
CA PRO A 136 -0.04 20.91 -9.94
C PRO A 136 0.08 20.77 -8.42
N VAL A 137 -0.62 19.80 -7.86
CA VAL A 137 -0.44 19.39 -6.46
C VAL A 137 0.63 18.31 -6.42
N VAL A 138 1.73 18.56 -5.72
CA VAL A 138 2.76 17.54 -5.46
C VAL A 138 2.17 16.55 -4.46
N SER A 139 1.78 15.38 -4.94
CA SER A 139 1.14 14.36 -4.12
C SER A 139 1.94 13.07 -4.07
N THR A 140 1.78 12.37 -2.95
CA THR A 140 2.23 10.98 -2.77
C THR A 140 1.06 10.02 -2.54
N SER A 141 -0.16 10.48 -2.82
CA SER A 141 -1.42 9.73 -2.67
C SER A 141 -1.87 9.10 -4.00
N GLY A 142 -2.72 8.06 -3.93
CA GLY A 142 -3.29 7.37 -5.12
C GLY A 142 -2.47 6.17 -5.62
N GLY A 143 -2.80 5.60 -6.78
CA GLY A 143 -2.04 4.49 -7.39
C GLY A 143 -0.55 4.79 -7.60
N ALA A 144 -0.19 6.08 -7.65
CA ALA A 144 1.14 6.68 -7.60
C ALA A 144 1.66 6.89 -6.17
N PHE A 145 1.15 6.12 -5.20
CA PHE A 145 1.81 5.96 -3.93
C PHE A 145 3.24 5.56 -4.24
N CYS A 146 4.20 6.28 -3.67
CA CYS A 146 5.64 6.12 -3.80
C CYS A 146 6.20 4.72 -3.45
N GLY A 147 5.36 3.70 -3.34
CA GLY A 147 5.72 2.30 -3.23
C GLY A 147 4.81 1.42 -4.08
N LYS A 148 4.28 1.89 -5.22
CA LYS A 148 3.44 1.10 -6.14
C LYS A 148 3.87 1.17 -7.60
N ALA A 149 4.50 2.26 -8.02
CA ALA A 149 5.09 2.39 -9.34
C ALA A 149 6.55 1.87 -9.36
N ASP A 150 7.06 1.62 -10.56
CA ASP A 150 8.44 1.18 -10.77
C ASP A 150 9.48 2.27 -10.48
N GLY A 151 9.03 3.50 -10.22
CA GLY A 151 9.87 4.58 -9.72
C GLY A 151 10.73 4.19 -8.51
N ARG A 152 10.24 3.27 -7.66
CA ARG A 152 11.00 2.75 -6.50
C ARG A 152 12.30 2.05 -6.85
N PHE A 153 12.42 1.48 -8.05
CA PHE A 153 13.65 0.83 -8.51
C PHE A 153 14.70 1.83 -8.97
N PHE A 154 14.27 3.02 -9.38
CA PHE A 154 15.13 4.08 -9.87
C PHE A 154 15.47 5.11 -8.79
N ALA A 155 14.63 5.22 -7.76
CA ALA A 155 14.82 6.14 -6.67
C ALA A 155 16.09 5.80 -5.89
N SER A 156 16.97 6.80 -5.74
CA SER A 156 18.20 6.71 -4.97
C SER A 156 18.57 8.09 -4.44
N ASP A 157 19.58 8.17 -3.57
CA ASP A 157 20.11 9.46 -3.07
C ASP A 157 20.60 10.38 -4.20
N THR A 158 20.89 9.82 -5.38
CA THR A 158 21.38 10.54 -6.56
C THR A 158 20.36 10.71 -7.67
N THR A 159 19.17 10.08 -7.56
CA THR A 159 18.18 10.04 -8.64
C THR A 159 16.84 10.56 -8.15
N GLN A 160 16.39 11.67 -8.75
CA GLN A 160 15.05 12.21 -8.51
C GLN A 160 14.05 11.47 -9.40
N VAL A 161 12.96 11.01 -8.80
CA VAL A 161 11.87 10.31 -9.48
C VAL A 161 10.57 11.07 -9.23
N VAL A 162 9.89 11.45 -10.30
CA VAL A 162 8.56 12.09 -10.29
C VAL A 162 7.67 11.32 -11.25
N GLU A 163 6.43 11.07 -10.86
CA GLU A 163 5.41 10.49 -11.72
C GLU A 163 4.49 11.59 -12.23
N LEU A 164 4.24 11.57 -13.54
CA LEU A 164 3.37 12.51 -14.23
C LEU A 164 2.64 11.76 -15.34
N GLY A 165 1.34 12.00 -15.47
CA GLY A 165 0.52 11.34 -16.47
C GLY A 165 -0.87 11.93 -16.60
N VAL A 166 -1.68 11.27 -17.42
CA VAL A 166 -3.08 11.60 -17.68
C VAL A 166 -4.00 11.23 -16.50
N PRO A 167 -5.27 11.68 -16.46
CA PRO A 167 -6.20 11.31 -15.42
C PRO A 167 -6.34 9.80 -15.24
N ASN A 168 -6.31 9.34 -13.99
CA ASN A 168 -6.36 7.91 -13.65
C ASN A 168 -7.75 7.40 -13.23
N ALA A 169 -8.81 8.17 -13.47
CA ALA A 169 -10.16 7.89 -12.96
C ALA A 169 -10.74 6.55 -13.44
N THR A 170 -10.29 6.06 -14.61
CA THR A 170 -10.82 4.85 -15.25
C THR A 170 -9.82 3.70 -15.33
N ILE A 171 -8.64 3.80 -14.70
CA ILE A 171 -7.64 2.71 -14.78
C ILE A 171 -8.22 1.42 -14.19
N HIS A 172 -7.95 0.29 -14.84
CA HIS A 172 -8.43 -1.05 -14.44
C HIS A 172 -9.98 -1.18 -14.40
N GLN A 173 -10.70 -0.32 -15.12
CA GLN A 173 -12.15 -0.41 -15.28
C GLN A 173 -12.53 -0.78 -16.72
N VAL A 174 -13.74 -1.30 -16.92
CA VAL A 174 -14.28 -1.51 -18.27
C VAL A 174 -14.47 -0.15 -18.94
N ASN A 175 -14.13 -0.05 -20.23
CA ASN A 175 -14.13 1.20 -21.00
C ASN A 175 -13.15 2.26 -20.46
N GLU A 176 -11.95 1.82 -20.05
CA GLU A 176 -10.82 2.71 -19.78
C GLU A 176 -10.56 3.63 -20.98
N HIS A 177 -10.48 4.95 -20.73
CA HIS A 177 -10.34 5.96 -21.77
C HIS A 177 -9.60 7.19 -21.26
N VAL A 178 -9.18 8.02 -22.20
CA VAL A 178 -8.50 9.30 -21.95
C VAL A 178 -8.96 10.32 -22.99
N HIS A 179 -9.00 11.60 -22.63
CA HIS A 179 -9.26 12.66 -23.60
C HIS A 179 -8.05 12.83 -24.53
N LEU A 180 -8.30 12.95 -25.84
CA LEU A 180 -7.23 13.16 -26.83
C LEU A 180 -6.44 14.44 -26.57
N SER A 181 -7.09 15.49 -26.06
CA SER A 181 -6.43 16.73 -25.67
C SER A 181 -5.39 16.51 -24.57
N ASP A 182 -5.67 15.63 -23.60
CA ASP A 182 -4.78 15.38 -22.47
C ASP A 182 -3.49 14.69 -22.93
N ILE A 183 -3.54 13.90 -24.01
CA ILE A 183 -2.36 13.27 -24.61
C ILE A 183 -1.44 14.34 -25.23
N VAL A 184 -2.00 15.27 -26.01
CA VAL A 184 -1.24 16.35 -26.65
C VAL A 184 -0.65 17.29 -25.58
N THR A 185 -1.45 17.65 -24.57
CA THR A 185 -0.95 18.46 -23.46
C THR A 185 0.16 17.75 -22.67
N LEU A 186 0.06 16.43 -22.48
CA LEU A 186 1.12 15.67 -21.81
C LEU A 186 2.40 15.60 -22.64
N GLU A 187 2.30 15.51 -23.97
CA GLU A 187 3.44 15.61 -24.89
C GLU A 187 4.16 16.95 -24.76
N ASP A 188 3.42 18.06 -24.76
CA ASP A 188 3.97 19.41 -24.58
C ASP A 188 4.72 19.52 -23.24
N ILE A 189 4.10 19.03 -22.15
CA ILE A 189 4.72 19.06 -20.82
C ILE A 189 6.02 18.25 -20.79
N PHE A 190 6.04 17.03 -21.33
CA PHE A 190 7.27 16.24 -21.35
C PHE A 190 8.37 16.88 -22.22
N THR A 191 7.98 17.51 -23.33
CA THR A 191 8.92 18.25 -24.19
C THR A 191 9.57 19.41 -23.41
N ASP A 192 8.77 20.20 -22.70
CA ASP A 192 9.27 21.33 -21.90
C ASP A 192 10.17 20.87 -20.75
N ILE A 193 9.84 19.73 -20.11
CA ILE A 193 10.70 19.12 -19.08
C ILE A 193 12.06 18.75 -19.68
N LEU A 194 12.10 18.08 -20.84
CA LEU A 194 13.35 17.66 -21.48
C LEU A 194 14.22 18.85 -21.89
N LEU A 195 13.61 19.94 -22.36
CA LEU A 195 14.33 21.17 -22.73
C LEU A 195 14.87 21.94 -21.50
N SER A 196 14.33 21.68 -20.31
CA SER A 196 14.65 22.40 -19.06
C SER A 196 15.63 21.66 -18.14
N LEU A 197 16.01 20.42 -18.45
CA LEU A 197 17.00 19.61 -17.72
C LEU A 197 18.44 19.99 -18.09
#